data_AF-A0A243SCS8-F1
#
_entry.id   AF-A0A243SCS8-F1
#
_cell.length_a   1.000
_cell.length_b   1.000
_cell.length_c   1.000
_cell.angle_alpha   90.00
_cell.angle_beta   90.00
_cell.angle_gamma   90.00
#
_symmetry.space_group_name_H-M   'P 1'
#
loop_
_entity.id
_entity.type
_entity.pdbx_description
1 polymer ?
#
loop_
_entity_poly.entity_id
_entity_poly.type
_entity_poly.pdbx_seq_one_letter_code
_entity_poly.pdbx_strand_id
1 'polypeptide(L)'
;MEINNANFGNIDSNGGPIQLGNNYITNVFEGLEDLSNDFKEQLKTIEQTIYSFKPKTALDFLNNLEKRVTEKNIKDKDKILSKILFLKGACKRELDEYKKENSAEDFIKASNLNPTENGFRERACVEYLNLNDNKKALVKAEEILQIDEYNKSAWFVKAVTSTDIKNFLSFIPAVVIENYNFRLSIISHIIATENLSFLENLSEYDLVLDIAFEKYNEVTFDNLEAWRIAIDLSINKVLHDYPSKYICGEHFIVEDNPLMEKVFNLLGLYVSKLSDTEIKDSISHQKFYYNYFGYLLTNKENYYQDILNDYSNTPKPYWFYTFSFCQILNHKKDYVKSLECIIEYEQSQDVLSSEFFIVKSALF
;
A
#
# COMPACT_ATOMS: atom_id res chain seq x y z
N MET A 1 11.33 -32.03 -6.16
CA MET A 1 10.75 -31.12 -5.16
C MET A 1 10.63 -29.78 -5.87
N GLU A 2 9.42 -29.46 -6.35
CA GLU A 2 9.17 -28.16 -6.96
C GLU A 2 9.32 -27.12 -5.85
N ILE A 3 10.28 -26.22 -6.03
CA ILE A 3 10.44 -25.07 -5.15
C ILE A 3 9.33 -24.11 -5.58
N ASN A 4 8.29 -23.97 -4.76
CA ASN A 4 7.30 -22.90 -4.93
C ASN A 4 8.05 -21.56 -4.95
N ASN A 5 8.02 -20.81 -6.06
CA ASN A 5 8.68 -19.51 -6.14
C ASN A 5 7.90 -18.40 -5.40
N ALA A 6 6.66 -18.66 -4.94
CA ALA A 6 5.98 -17.79 -4.00
C ALA A 6 6.38 -17.99 -2.53
N ASN A 7 7.30 -18.91 -2.22
CA ASN A 7 7.86 -19.02 -0.86
C ASN A 7 8.86 -17.91 -0.50
N PHE A 8 8.93 -16.83 -1.28
CA PHE A 8 9.39 -15.53 -0.75
C PHE A 8 8.48 -15.00 0.37
N GLY A 9 7.30 -15.63 0.56
CA GLY A 9 6.17 -14.98 1.17
C GLY A 9 5.66 -13.93 0.19
N ASN A 10 4.35 -13.71 0.16
CA ASN A 10 3.89 -12.46 -0.43
C ASN A 10 4.67 -11.34 0.26
N ILE A 11 5.39 -10.54 -0.50
CA ILE A 11 5.88 -9.27 0.03
C ILE A 11 4.67 -8.38 0.12
N ASP A 12 3.98 -8.58 1.24
CA ASP A 12 2.97 -7.72 1.74
C ASP A 12 3.72 -6.74 2.63
N SER A 13 3.63 -5.44 2.35
CA SER A 13 4.14 -4.40 3.25
C SER A 13 3.38 -4.38 4.60
N ASN A 14 2.66 -5.47 4.94
CA ASN A 14 1.32 -5.49 5.49
C ASN A 14 0.44 -4.59 4.62
N GLY A 15 -0.38 -5.14 3.72
CA GLY A 15 -1.09 -4.48 2.62
C GLY A 15 -2.11 -3.43 3.03
N GLY A 16 -1.99 -2.96 4.26
CA GLY A 16 -2.79 -1.96 4.88
C GLY A 16 -4.23 -2.42 5.00
N PRO A 17 -5.11 -1.51 5.44
CA PRO A 17 -6.53 -1.63 5.12
C PRO A 17 -6.75 -1.96 3.64
N ILE A 18 -7.88 -2.55 3.28
CA ILE A 18 -8.33 -2.56 1.88
C ILE A 18 -8.43 -1.12 1.39
N GLN A 19 -7.72 -0.82 0.31
CA GLN A 19 -7.62 0.52 -0.25
C GLN A 19 -8.09 0.49 -1.73
N LEU A 20 -8.93 1.45 -2.10
CA LEU A 20 -9.38 1.71 -3.48
C LEU A 20 -9.30 3.22 -3.78
N GLY A 21 -8.09 3.68 -4.06
CA GLY A 21 -7.71 5.08 -4.29
C GLY A 21 -8.01 6.06 -3.16
N ASN A 22 -7.21 7.13 -3.09
CA ASN A 22 -7.55 8.35 -2.36
C ASN A 22 -8.20 9.42 -3.27
N ASN A 23 -8.79 9.01 -4.41
CA ASN A 23 -9.33 9.90 -5.46
C ASN A 23 -10.46 10.85 -4.98
N TYR A 24 -10.86 10.75 -3.71
CA TYR A 24 -11.97 11.46 -3.11
C TYR A 24 -11.54 12.64 -2.22
N ILE A 25 -10.22 12.91 -2.09
CA ILE A 25 -9.73 14.02 -1.26
C ILE A 25 -9.59 15.33 -2.05
N THR A 26 -9.62 15.28 -3.38
CA THR A 26 -9.66 16.48 -4.22
C THR A 26 -10.99 17.17 -4.06
N ASN A 27 -10.96 18.50 -3.94
CA ASN A 27 -12.16 19.33 -3.88
C ASN A 27 -13.13 18.96 -2.74
N VAL A 28 -12.65 18.35 -1.66
CA VAL A 28 -13.48 17.97 -0.51
C VAL A 28 -14.26 19.15 0.07
N PHE A 29 -13.88 20.40 -0.19
CA PHE A 29 -14.60 21.58 0.29
C PHE A 29 -15.56 22.21 -0.71
N GLU A 30 -15.80 21.59 -1.87
CA GLU A 30 -16.84 22.03 -2.81
C GLU A 30 -18.24 22.06 -2.16
N GLY A 31 -19.02 23.06 -2.56
CA GLY A 31 -20.38 23.30 -2.05
C GLY A 31 -20.45 23.85 -0.63
N LEU A 32 -19.36 24.45 -0.12
CA LEU A 32 -19.32 25.20 1.14
C LEU A 32 -19.23 26.73 0.91
N GLU A 33 -19.88 27.22 -0.13
CA GLU A 33 -19.77 28.61 -0.61
C GLU A 33 -20.25 29.65 0.42
N ASP A 34 -21.17 29.26 1.29
CA ASP A 34 -21.75 30.13 2.33
C ASP A 34 -20.87 30.25 3.60
N LEU A 35 -19.73 29.54 3.68
CA LEU A 35 -18.83 29.64 4.82
C LEU A 35 -18.14 31.01 4.88
N SER A 36 -17.84 31.46 6.11
CA SER A 36 -17.03 32.66 6.30
C SER A 36 -15.63 32.48 5.69
N ASN A 37 -15.01 33.59 5.28
CA ASN A 37 -13.68 33.58 4.69
C ASN A 37 -12.64 32.94 5.62
N ASP A 38 -12.72 33.16 6.93
CA ASP A 38 -11.86 32.53 7.94
C ASP A 38 -11.93 30.99 7.87
N PHE A 39 -13.13 30.42 7.71
CA PHE A 39 -13.30 28.99 7.54
C PHE A 39 -12.68 28.51 6.23
N LYS A 40 -12.94 29.20 5.10
CA LYS A 40 -12.38 28.83 3.80
C LYS A 40 -10.85 28.86 3.78
N GLU A 41 -10.24 29.85 4.42
CA GLU A 41 -8.78 29.95 4.55
C GLU A 41 -8.19 28.80 5.39
N GLN A 42 -8.86 28.42 6.49
CA GLN A 42 -8.45 27.27 7.29
C GLN A 42 -8.56 25.96 6.51
N LEU A 43 -9.66 25.76 5.78
CA LEU A 43 -9.85 24.58 4.93
C LEU A 43 -8.76 24.48 3.85
N LYS A 44 -8.45 25.59 3.18
CA LYS A 44 -7.35 25.67 2.21
C LYS A 44 -5.98 25.37 2.84
N THR A 45 -5.75 25.87 4.06
CA THR A 45 -4.51 25.58 4.80
C THR A 45 -4.38 24.09 5.13
N ILE A 46 -5.47 23.46 5.55
CA ILE A 46 -5.53 22.01 5.81
C ILE A 46 -5.22 21.23 4.53
N GLU A 47 -5.90 21.56 3.44
CA GLU A 47 -5.69 20.91 2.13
C GLU A 47 -4.22 21.01 1.68
N GLN A 48 -3.63 22.21 1.73
CA GLN A 48 -2.22 22.41 1.40
C GLN A 48 -1.27 21.61 2.30
N THR A 49 -1.63 21.47 3.58
CA THR A 49 -0.86 20.68 4.56
C THR A 49 -0.92 19.19 4.21
N ILE A 50 -2.09 18.67 3.82
CA ILE A 50 -2.26 17.28 3.37
C ILE A 50 -1.46 17.04 2.08
N TYR A 51 -1.58 17.90 1.06
CA TYR A 51 -0.81 17.76 -0.18
C TYR A 51 0.71 17.91 0.01
N SER A 52 1.14 18.49 1.13
CA SER A 52 2.54 18.55 1.53
C SER A 52 3.01 17.32 2.34
N PHE A 53 2.20 16.25 2.40
CA PHE A 53 2.47 15.03 3.16
C PHE A 53 2.70 15.28 4.65
N LYS A 54 1.88 16.16 5.23
CA LYS A 54 1.87 16.47 6.67
C LYS A 54 0.55 16.06 7.34
N PRO A 55 0.16 14.77 7.30
CA PRO A 55 -1.12 14.33 7.84
C PRO A 55 -1.26 14.52 9.35
N LYS A 56 -0.17 14.50 10.14
CA LYS A 56 -0.23 14.75 11.59
C LYS A 56 -0.57 16.20 11.87
N THR A 57 0.14 17.13 11.22
CA THR A 57 -0.17 18.56 11.34
C THR A 57 -1.59 18.87 10.83
N ALA A 58 -1.99 18.29 9.69
CA ALA A 58 -3.34 18.46 9.17
C ALA A 58 -4.42 17.89 10.11
N LEU A 59 -4.16 16.75 10.75
CA LEU A 59 -5.06 16.14 11.73
C LEU A 59 -5.28 17.04 12.95
N ASP A 60 -4.23 17.70 13.45
CA ASP A 60 -4.34 18.67 14.53
C ASP A 60 -5.20 19.88 14.15
N PHE A 61 -5.03 20.39 12.92
CA PHE A 61 -5.90 21.45 12.40
C PHE A 61 -7.36 21.00 12.27
N LEU A 62 -7.59 19.79 11.78
CA LEU A 62 -8.93 19.20 11.64
C LEU A 62 -9.61 18.99 13.00
N ASN A 63 -8.89 18.54 14.02
CA ASN A 63 -9.43 18.37 15.37
C ASN A 63 -9.86 19.71 15.98
N ASN A 64 -9.04 20.76 15.82
CA ASN A 64 -9.38 22.10 16.27
C ASN A 64 -10.60 22.68 15.52
N LEU A 65 -10.66 22.42 14.21
CA LEU A 65 -11.76 22.86 13.37
C LEU A 65 -13.07 22.15 13.74
N GLU A 66 -13.04 20.84 13.93
CA GLU A 66 -14.19 20.04 14.36
C GLU A 66 -14.80 20.58 15.65
N LYS A 67 -13.96 20.88 16.66
CA LYS A 67 -14.41 21.46 17.93
C LYS A 67 -15.15 22.78 17.72
N ARG A 68 -14.58 23.69 16.92
CA ARG A 68 -15.19 24.99 16.59
C ARG A 68 -16.52 24.86 15.86
N VAL A 69 -16.63 23.94 14.91
CA VAL A 69 -17.86 23.68 14.16
C VAL A 69 -18.92 23.06 15.07
N THR A 70 -18.51 22.21 16.01
CA THR A 70 -19.41 21.54 16.95
C THR A 70 -20.02 22.53 17.95
N GLU A 71 -19.24 23.49 18.45
CA GLU A 71 -19.65 24.48 19.45
C GLU A 71 -20.50 25.64 18.87
N LYS A 72 -20.46 25.86 17.55
CA LYS A 72 -21.19 26.94 16.88
C LYS A 72 -22.47 26.42 16.20
N ASN A 73 -23.48 27.30 16.11
CA ASN A 73 -24.67 27.05 15.30
C ASN A 73 -24.39 27.52 13.87
N ILE A 74 -23.84 26.64 13.04
CA ILE A 74 -23.45 26.92 11.64
C ILE A 74 -24.47 26.24 10.71
N LYS A 75 -24.87 26.92 9.63
CA LYS A 75 -25.63 26.32 8.54
C LYS A 75 -24.81 25.18 7.88
N ASP A 76 -25.47 24.12 7.44
CA ASP A 76 -24.81 22.96 6.80
C ASP A 76 -23.76 22.28 7.68
N LYS A 77 -23.94 22.34 9.01
CA LYS A 77 -23.04 21.74 10.01
C LYS A 77 -22.67 20.30 9.68
N ASP A 78 -23.65 19.46 9.36
CA ASP A 78 -23.40 18.04 9.06
C ASP A 78 -22.58 17.85 7.78
N LYS A 79 -22.78 18.70 6.77
CA LYS A 79 -21.97 18.72 5.55
C LYS A 79 -20.52 19.09 5.87
N ILE A 80 -20.29 20.09 6.70
CA ILE A 80 -18.93 20.50 7.12
C ILE A 80 -18.27 19.39 7.95
N LEU A 81 -18.98 18.87 8.95
CA LEU A 81 -18.48 17.79 9.81
C LEU A 81 -18.16 16.53 9.00
N SER A 82 -18.99 16.19 8.00
CA SER A 82 -18.72 15.06 7.12
C SER A 82 -17.38 15.19 6.39
N LYS A 83 -17.09 16.38 5.85
CA LYS A 83 -15.85 16.67 5.12
C LYS A 83 -14.63 16.67 6.07
N ILE A 84 -14.79 17.21 7.28
CA ILE A 84 -13.75 17.14 8.33
C ILE A 84 -13.44 15.68 8.69
N LEU A 85 -14.47 14.88 8.98
CA LEU A 85 -14.30 13.47 9.31
C LEU A 85 -13.67 12.69 8.17
N PHE A 86 -14.06 12.96 6.92
CA PHE A 86 -13.45 12.34 5.75
C PHE A 86 -11.93 12.57 5.71
N LEU A 87 -11.50 13.83 5.89
CA LEU A 87 -10.07 14.16 5.91
C LEU A 87 -9.35 13.64 7.15
N LYS A 88 -10.01 13.57 8.31
CA LYS A 88 -9.45 12.92 9.49
C LYS A 88 -9.19 11.43 9.23
N GLY A 89 -10.13 10.75 8.58
CA GLY A 89 -9.96 9.38 8.12
C GLY A 89 -8.74 9.25 7.19
N ALA A 90 -8.59 10.17 6.24
CA ALA A 90 -7.44 10.20 5.32
C ALA A 90 -6.11 10.43 6.06
N CYS A 91 -6.04 11.38 7.00
CA CYS A 91 -4.83 11.63 7.78
C CYS A 91 -4.47 10.44 8.69
N LYS A 92 -5.43 9.91 9.43
CA LYS A 92 -5.21 8.79 10.36
C LYS A 92 -4.71 7.54 9.65
N ARG A 93 -5.13 7.30 8.41
CA ARG A 93 -4.65 6.18 7.60
C ARG A 93 -3.14 6.20 7.36
N GLU A 94 -2.55 7.39 7.29
CA GLU A 94 -1.14 7.59 6.96
C GLU A 94 -0.23 7.63 8.19
N LEU A 95 -0.78 7.40 9.38
CA LEU A 95 -0.08 7.57 10.66
C LEU A 95 -0.08 6.25 11.44
N ASP A 96 1.12 5.71 11.68
CA ASP A 96 1.33 4.41 12.35
C ASP A 96 0.73 4.34 13.77
N GLU A 97 0.50 5.49 14.42
CA GLU A 97 -0.13 5.57 15.74
C GLU A 97 -1.63 5.22 15.73
N TYR A 98 -2.27 5.15 14.56
CA TYR A 98 -3.68 4.78 14.39
C TYR A 98 -3.83 3.41 13.74
N LYS A 99 -4.83 2.64 14.20
CA LYS A 99 -5.22 1.39 13.55
C LYS A 99 -6.14 1.66 12.37
N LYS A 100 -6.23 0.70 11.44
CA LYS A 100 -7.11 0.80 10.26
C LYS A 100 -8.57 1.11 10.63
N GLU A 101 -9.07 0.54 11.73
CA GLU A 101 -10.44 0.73 12.21
C GLU A 101 -10.71 2.20 12.59
N ASN A 102 -9.70 2.90 13.12
CA ASN A 102 -9.84 4.31 13.47
C ASN A 102 -10.09 5.20 12.24
N SER A 103 -9.43 4.90 11.12
CA SER A 103 -9.66 5.60 9.85
C SER A 103 -11.01 5.22 9.24
N ALA A 104 -11.34 3.93 9.23
CA ALA A 104 -12.59 3.38 8.68
C ALA A 104 -13.83 4.00 9.35
N GLU A 105 -13.82 4.10 10.68
CA GLU A 105 -14.90 4.74 11.43
C GLU A 105 -15.15 6.19 11.02
N ASP A 106 -14.10 6.98 10.81
CA ASP A 106 -14.23 8.39 10.44
C ASP A 106 -14.85 8.53 9.03
N PHE A 107 -14.42 7.73 8.06
CA PHE A 107 -15.01 7.68 6.72
C PHE A 107 -16.48 7.26 6.74
N ILE A 108 -16.84 6.25 7.53
CA ILE A 108 -18.22 5.78 7.67
C ILE A 108 -19.09 6.86 8.32
N LYS A 109 -18.60 7.52 9.38
CA LYS A 109 -19.30 8.65 10.02
C LYS A 109 -19.48 9.81 9.03
N ALA A 110 -18.46 10.11 8.23
CA ALA A 110 -18.56 11.12 7.17
C ALA A 110 -19.69 10.82 6.19
N SER A 111 -19.75 9.60 5.65
CA SER A 111 -20.82 9.19 4.74
C SER A 111 -22.21 9.24 5.39
N ASN A 112 -22.33 8.85 6.66
CA ASN A 112 -23.62 8.90 7.36
C ASN A 112 -24.12 10.33 7.60
N LEU A 113 -23.23 11.30 7.83
CA LEU A 113 -23.59 12.71 7.99
C LEU A 113 -23.94 13.39 6.67
N ASN A 114 -23.38 12.94 5.56
CA ASN A 114 -23.66 13.49 4.23
C ASN A 114 -23.84 12.36 3.20
N PRO A 115 -25.00 11.67 3.21
CA PRO A 115 -25.24 10.52 2.36
C PRO A 115 -25.41 10.88 0.87
N THR A 116 -25.55 12.16 0.53
CA THR A 116 -25.65 12.60 -0.87
C THR A 116 -24.30 12.70 -1.58
N GLU A 117 -23.18 12.63 -0.83
CA GLU A 117 -21.83 12.66 -1.40
C GLU A 117 -21.40 11.27 -1.88
N ASN A 118 -21.36 11.08 -3.20
CA ASN A 118 -21.09 9.76 -3.81
C ASN A 118 -19.73 9.21 -3.38
N GLY A 119 -18.68 10.02 -3.44
CA GLY A 119 -17.34 9.59 -3.06
C GLY A 119 -17.25 9.13 -1.61
N PHE A 120 -18.04 9.72 -0.71
CA PHE A 120 -18.06 9.31 0.70
C PHE A 120 -18.77 7.97 0.87
N ARG A 121 -19.88 7.75 0.15
CA ARG A 121 -20.58 6.47 0.15
C ARG A 121 -19.72 5.34 -0.40
N GLU A 122 -19.04 5.59 -1.52
CA GLU A 122 -18.14 4.65 -2.16
C GLU A 122 -16.98 4.28 -1.23
N ARG A 123 -16.33 5.28 -0.62
CA ARG A 123 -15.27 5.01 0.36
C ARG A 123 -15.80 4.22 1.56
N ALA A 124 -16.93 4.65 2.15
CA ALA A 124 -17.52 3.96 3.30
C ALA A 124 -17.91 2.50 3.00
N CYS A 125 -18.34 2.20 1.77
CA CYS A 125 -18.62 0.84 1.31
C CYS A 125 -17.39 -0.08 1.45
N VAL A 126 -16.21 0.41 1.05
CA VAL A 126 -14.93 -0.30 1.19
C VAL A 126 -14.51 -0.38 2.67
N GLU A 127 -14.67 0.71 3.43
CA GLU A 127 -14.25 0.77 4.84
C GLU A 127 -14.96 -0.21 5.77
N TYR A 128 -16.16 -0.67 5.43
CA TYR A 128 -16.81 -1.73 6.19
C TYR A 128 -16.00 -3.04 6.19
N LEU A 129 -15.22 -3.31 5.13
CA LEU A 129 -14.30 -4.44 5.10
C LEU A 129 -13.14 -4.26 6.10
N ASN A 130 -12.69 -3.02 6.30
CA ASN A 130 -11.65 -2.70 7.30
C ASN A 130 -12.14 -2.85 8.74
N LEU A 131 -13.46 -2.84 8.95
CA LEU A 131 -14.11 -3.19 10.21
C LEU A 131 -14.50 -4.68 10.30
N ASN A 132 -14.16 -5.50 9.29
CA ASN A 132 -14.59 -6.89 9.14
C ASN A 132 -16.13 -7.07 9.10
N ASP A 133 -16.89 -6.05 8.70
CA ASP A 133 -18.34 -6.10 8.54
C ASP A 133 -18.72 -6.34 7.07
N ASN A 134 -18.38 -7.54 6.58
CA ASN A 134 -18.61 -7.94 5.19
C ASN A 134 -20.09 -7.87 4.79
N LYS A 135 -21.01 -8.14 5.73
CA LYS A 135 -22.46 -8.07 5.47
C LYS A 135 -22.87 -6.65 5.13
N LYS A 136 -22.41 -5.66 5.91
CA LYS A 136 -22.76 -4.27 5.69
C LYS A 136 -22.05 -3.68 4.47
N ALA A 137 -20.81 -4.09 4.21
CA ALA A 137 -20.09 -3.76 2.99
C ALA A 137 -20.88 -4.19 1.73
N LEU A 138 -21.36 -5.45 1.71
CA LEU A 138 -22.17 -6.00 0.62
C LEU A 138 -23.49 -5.27 0.42
N VAL A 139 -24.22 -4.95 1.50
CA VAL A 139 -25.46 -4.16 1.42
C VAL A 139 -25.19 -2.79 0.78
N LYS A 140 -24.11 -2.11 1.20
CA LYS A 140 -23.73 -0.81 0.65
C LYS A 140 -23.30 -0.91 -0.81
N ALA A 141 -22.58 -1.97 -1.19
CA ALA A 141 -22.19 -2.21 -2.58
C ALA A 141 -23.42 -2.37 -3.48
N GLU A 142 -24.43 -3.13 -3.04
CA GLU A 142 -25.66 -3.32 -3.81
C GLU A 142 -26.46 -2.02 -3.97
N GLU A 143 -26.57 -1.21 -2.91
CA GLU A 143 -27.19 0.12 -2.97
C GLU A 143 -26.49 1.04 -3.97
N ILE A 144 -25.15 0.99 -4.04
CA ILE A 144 -24.37 1.79 -4.99
C ILE A 144 -24.59 1.30 -6.42
N LEU A 145 -24.58 -0.01 -6.66
CA LEU A 145 -24.75 -0.58 -8.01
C LEU A 145 -26.15 -0.34 -8.59
N GLN A 146 -27.16 -0.12 -7.76
CA GLN A 146 -28.49 0.30 -8.22
C GLN A 146 -28.51 1.72 -8.81
N ILE A 147 -27.52 2.54 -8.46
CA ILE A 147 -27.41 3.94 -8.91
C ILE A 147 -26.35 4.06 -10.02
N ASP A 148 -25.23 3.37 -9.85
CA ASP A 148 -24.11 3.32 -10.78
C ASP A 148 -23.67 1.86 -10.98
N GLU A 149 -24.21 1.22 -12.02
CA GLU A 149 -23.97 -0.19 -12.35
C GLU A 149 -22.48 -0.51 -12.58
N TYR A 150 -21.66 0.49 -12.93
CA TYR A 150 -20.24 0.32 -13.23
C TYR A 150 -19.32 0.82 -12.11
N ASN A 151 -19.86 0.98 -10.89
CA ASN A 151 -19.10 1.50 -9.77
C ASN A 151 -17.98 0.54 -9.33
N LYS A 152 -16.74 1.00 -9.44
CA LYS A 152 -15.53 0.19 -9.17
C LYS A 152 -15.44 -0.24 -7.72
N SER A 153 -15.77 0.65 -6.79
CA SER A 153 -15.69 0.39 -5.35
C SER A 153 -16.67 -0.72 -4.93
N ALA A 154 -17.90 -0.65 -5.42
CA ALA A 154 -18.91 -1.65 -5.13
C ALA A 154 -18.58 -3.03 -5.74
N TRP A 155 -18.12 -3.08 -6.99
CA TRP A 155 -17.68 -4.33 -7.62
C TRP A 155 -16.49 -4.96 -6.91
N PHE A 156 -15.55 -4.16 -6.43
CA PHE A 156 -14.41 -4.66 -5.67
C PHE A 156 -14.88 -5.31 -4.37
N VAL A 157 -15.76 -4.63 -3.62
CA VAL A 157 -16.34 -5.17 -2.38
C VAL A 157 -17.04 -6.50 -2.64
N LYS A 158 -17.86 -6.61 -3.70
CA LYS A 158 -18.53 -7.87 -4.04
C LYS A 158 -17.53 -8.97 -4.41
N ALA A 159 -16.44 -8.63 -5.11
CA ALA A 159 -15.40 -9.60 -5.48
C ALA A 159 -14.67 -10.16 -4.25
N VAL A 160 -14.12 -9.30 -3.40
CA VAL A 160 -13.30 -9.70 -2.24
C VAL A 160 -14.10 -10.33 -1.10
N THR A 161 -15.43 -10.21 -1.12
CA THR A 161 -16.33 -10.86 -0.16
C THR A 161 -17.00 -12.11 -0.72
N SER A 162 -16.77 -12.42 -2.00
CA SER A 162 -17.28 -13.65 -2.60
C SER A 162 -16.59 -14.87 -2.00
N THR A 163 -17.30 -16.00 -1.96
CA THR A 163 -16.73 -17.28 -1.49
C THR A 163 -15.81 -17.93 -2.52
N ASP A 164 -15.89 -17.49 -3.77
CA ASP A 164 -15.14 -18.01 -4.90
C ASP A 164 -14.84 -16.83 -5.84
N ILE A 165 -13.75 -16.11 -5.52
CA ILE A 165 -13.38 -14.91 -6.24
C ILE A 165 -13.06 -15.23 -7.71
N LYS A 166 -12.41 -16.37 -7.98
CA LYS A 166 -12.08 -16.84 -9.33
C LYS A 166 -13.31 -16.89 -10.23
N ASN A 167 -14.37 -17.56 -9.79
CA ASN A 167 -15.62 -17.60 -10.55
C ASN A 167 -16.35 -16.25 -10.53
N PHE A 168 -16.27 -15.49 -9.43
CA PHE A 168 -16.96 -14.22 -9.30
C PHE A 168 -16.49 -13.17 -10.31
N LEU A 169 -15.18 -13.12 -10.62
CA LEU A 169 -14.62 -12.15 -11.55
C LEU A 169 -15.30 -12.18 -12.93
N SER A 170 -15.79 -13.34 -13.38
CA SER A 170 -16.50 -13.48 -14.66
C SER A 170 -17.84 -12.72 -14.74
N PHE A 171 -18.41 -12.33 -13.59
CA PHE A 171 -19.65 -11.53 -13.52
C PHE A 171 -19.39 -10.02 -13.51
N ILE A 172 -18.14 -9.58 -13.37
CA ILE A 172 -17.79 -8.17 -13.32
C ILE A 172 -17.85 -7.59 -14.74
N PRO A 173 -18.52 -6.44 -14.96
CA PRO A 173 -18.57 -5.82 -16.28
C PRO A 173 -17.17 -5.53 -16.84
N ALA A 174 -16.98 -5.74 -18.15
CA ALA A 174 -15.70 -5.56 -18.83
C ALA A 174 -15.07 -4.17 -18.58
N VAL A 175 -15.89 -3.11 -18.61
CA VAL A 175 -15.44 -1.73 -18.35
C VAL A 175 -14.89 -1.51 -16.93
N VAL A 176 -15.29 -2.35 -15.97
CA VAL A 176 -14.82 -2.31 -14.59
C VAL A 176 -13.53 -3.11 -14.45
N ILE A 177 -13.49 -4.35 -14.94
CA ILE A 177 -12.31 -5.22 -14.83
C ILE A 177 -11.11 -4.71 -15.66
N GLU A 178 -11.37 -4.06 -16.80
CA GLU A 178 -10.33 -3.42 -17.63
C GLU A 178 -9.80 -2.12 -17.03
N ASN A 179 -10.45 -1.58 -15.99
CA ASN A 179 -9.94 -0.39 -15.33
C ASN A 179 -8.61 -0.70 -14.62
N TYR A 180 -7.58 0.06 -14.98
CA TYR A 180 -6.22 -0.13 -14.49
C TYR A 180 -6.12 -0.22 -12.96
N ASN A 181 -6.67 0.77 -12.23
CA ASN A 181 -6.57 0.79 -10.77
C ASN A 181 -7.36 -0.37 -10.14
N PHE A 182 -8.58 -0.63 -10.63
CA PHE A 182 -9.39 -1.76 -10.17
C PHE A 182 -8.64 -3.09 -10.33
N ARG A 183 -8.05 -3.31 -11.51
CA ARG A 183 -7.29 -4.52 -11.84
C ARG A 183 -6.10 -4.71 -10.91
N LEU A 184 -5.31 -3.65 -10.68
CA LEU A 184 -4.18 -3.74 -9.75
C LEU A 184 -4.62 -4.01 -8.31
N SER A 185 -5.70 -3.36 -7.84
CA SER A 185 -6.24 -3.61 -6.50
C SER A 185 -6.72 -5.05 -6.34
N ILE A 186 -7.40 -5.62 -7.33
CA ILE A 186 -7.85 -7.02 -7.30
C ILE A 186 -6.66 -7.99 -7.34
N ILE A 187 -5.67 -7.75 -8.21
CA ILE A 187 -4.46 -8.57 -8.26
C ILE A 187 -3.74 -8.53 -6.90
N SER A 188 -3.58 -7.35 -6.32
CA SER A 188 -2.97 -7.17 -4.99
C SER A 188 -3.72 -7.96 -3.91
N HIS A 189 -5.05 -7.94 -3.95
CA HIS A 189 -5.87 -8.72 -3.02
C HIS A 189 -5.69 -10.23 -3.20
N ILE A 190 -5.79 -10.72 -4.43
CA ILE A 190 -5.62 -12.15 -4.76
C ILE A 190 -4.25 -12.65 -4.31
N ILE A 191 -3.19 -11.90 -4.60
CA ILE A 191 -1.84 -12.24 -4.14
C ILE A 191 -1.84 -12.39 -2.61
N ALA A 192 -2.40 -11.42 -1.88
CA ALA A 192 -2.44 -11.43 -0.42
C ALA A 192 -3.28 -12.58 0.19
N THR A 193 -4.37 -13.02 -0.46
CA THR A 193 -5.33 -13.95 0.15
C THR A 193 -5.31 -15.37 -0.41
N GLU A 194 -4.98 -15.55 -1.69
CA GLU A 194 -5.18 -16.82 -2.41
C GLU A 194 -3.95 -17.74 -2.36
N ASN A 195 -2.88 -17.37 -1.65
CA ASN A 195 -1.63 -18.14 -1.53
C ASN A 195 -1.14 -18.69 -2.89
N LEU A 196 -1.06 -17.81 -3.90
CA LEU A 196 -0.61 -18.20 -5.23
C LEU A 196 0.80 -18.77 -5.16
N SER A 197 1.06 -19.91 -5.83
CA SER A 197 2.40 -20.50 -5.92
C SER A 197 3.35 -19.72 -6.83
N PHE A 198 2.80 -19.04 -7.85
CA PHE A 198 3.53 -18.26 -8.85
C PHE A 198 2.67 -17.10 -9.36
N LEU A 199 3.28 -15.99 -9.79
CA LEU A 199 2.53 -14.85 -10.34
C LEU A 199 1.82 -15.20 -11.66
N GLU A 200 2.33 -16.16 -12.44
CA GLU A 200 1.71 -16.63 -13.68
C GLU A 200 0.35 -17.31 -13.42
N ASN A 201 0.09 -17.77 -12.19
CA ASN A 201 -1.19 -18.35 -11.79
C ASN A 201 -2.32 -17.29 -11.77
N LEU A 202 -2.01 -15.99 -11.89
CA LEU A 202 -3.03 -14.97 -12.16
C LEU A 202 -3.82 -15.23 -13.44
N SER A 203 -3.24 -15.97 -14.40
CA SER A 203 -3.94 -16.41 -15.61
C SER A 203 -5.14 -17.30 -15.31
N GLU A 204 -5.17 -17.99 -14.15
CA GLU A 204 -6.34 -18.74 -13.71
C GLU A 204 -7.55 -17.85 -13.37
N TYR A 205 -7.30 -16.58 -13.07
CA TYR A 205 -8.31 -15.57 -12.77
C TYR A 205 -8.63 -14.70 -14.00
N ASP A 206 -8.13 -15.07 -15.19
CA ASP A 206 -8.13 -14.25 -16.41
C ASP A 206 -7.47 -12.86 -16.20
N LEU A 207 -6.50 -12.78 -15.30
CA LEU A 207 -5.77 -11.57 -14.96
C LEU A 207 -4.32 -11.62 -15.44
N VAL A 208 -3.81 -10.46 -15.84
CA VAL A 208 -2.39 -10.27 -16.19
C VAL A 208 -1.87 -9.08 -15.40
N LEU A 209 -0.76 -9.28 -14.68
CA LEU A 209 -0.05 -8.20 -14.02
C LEU A 209 0.76 -7.40 -15.05
N ASP A 210 0.23 -6.24 -15.41
CA ASP A 210 0.87 -5.27 -16.30
C ASP A 210 0.87 -3.88 -15.63
N ILE A 211 2.08 -3.40 -15.34
CA ILE A 211 2.32 -2.15 -14.62
C ILE A 211 2.73 -1.08 -15.62
N ALA A 212 1.88 -0.08 -15.76
CA ALA A 212 2.06 1.05 -16.66
C ALA A 212 2.99 2.09 -16.01
N PHE A 213 4.30 1.81 -15.97
CA PHE A 213 5.33 2.65 -15.32
C PHE A 213 5.29 4.11 -15.79
N GLU A 214 4.91 4.36 -17.04
CA GLU A 214 4.78 5.70 -17.62
C GLU A 214 3.71 6.58 -16.95
N LYS A 215 2.78 5.98 -16.19
CA LYS A 215 1.76 6.70 -15.42
C LYS A 215 2.28 7.26 -14.09
N TYR A 216 3.49 6.88 -13.67
CA TYR A 216 4.04 7.18 -12.36
C TYR A 216 5.20 8.16 -12.47
N ASN A 217 4.86 9.42 -12.69
CA ASN A 217 5.80 10.53 -12.85
C ASN A 217 5.82 11.49 -11.64
N GLU A 218 4.70 11.62 -10.92
CA GLU A 218 4.60 12.46 -9.72
C GLU A 218 3.81 11.75 -8.61
N VAL A 219 4.36 11.80 -7.40
CA VAL A 219 3.72 11.30 -6.18
C VAL A 219 2.97 12.46 -5.52
N THR A 220 1.66 12.28 -5.40
CA THR A 220 0.71 13.19 -4.76
C THR A 220 -0.04 12.44 -3.66
N PHE A 221 -0.69 13.16 -2.76
CA PHE A 221 -1.47 12.48 -1.71
C PHE A 221 -2.67 11.71 -2.31
N ASP A 222 -3.24 12.18 -3.42
CA ASP A 222 -4.38 11.56 -4.11
C ASP A 222 -4.02 10.19 -4.70
N ASN A 223 -2.85 10.11 -5.34
CA ASN A 223 -2.41 8.91 -6.04
C ASN A 223 -1.49 8.02 -5.20
N LEU A 224 -1.20 8.39 -3.94
CA LEU A 224 -0.27 7.69 -3.05
C LEU A 224 -0.56 6.19 -2.95
N GLU A 225 -1.84 5.82 -2.89
CA GLU A 225 -2.27 4.43 -2.82
C GLU A 225 -1.98 3.66 -4.12
N ALA A 226 -2.26 4.26 -5.27
CA ALA A 226 -1.95 3.64 -6.57
C ALA A 226 -0.44 3.45 -6.76
N TRP A 227 0.38 4.35 -6.18
CA TRP A 227 1.83 4.20 -6.12
C TRP A 227 2.24 3.02 -5.24
N ARG A 228 1.67 2.90 -4.02
CA ARG A 228 1.97 1.78 -3.10
C ARG A 228 1.68 0.43 -3.76
N ILE A 229 0.46 0.24 -4.26
CA ILE A 229 0.05 -1.01 -4.93
C ILE A 229 0.98 -1.32 -6.11
N ALA A 230 1.29 -0.33 -6.96
CA ALA A 230 2.15 -0.57 -8.11
C ALA A 230 3.59 -0.89 -7.73
N ILE A 231 4.15 -0.22 -6.71
CA ILE A 231 5.49 -0.51 -6.21
C ILE A 231 5.53 -1.92 -5.63
N ASP A 232 4.58 -2.28 -4.77
CA ASP A 232 4.58 -3.57 -4.08
C ASP A 232 4.42 -4.71 -5.10
N LEU A 233 3.49 -4.58 -6.06
CA LEU A 233 3.35 -5.54 -7.16
C LEU A 233 4.60 -5.60 -8.06
N SER A 234 5.27 -4.47 -8.29
CA SER A 234 6.51 -4.41 -9.08
C SER A 234 7.67 -5.13 -8.37
N ILE A 235 7.82 -4.92 -7.06
CA ILE A 235 8.82 -5.60 -6.24
C ILE A 235 8.58 -7.10 -6.26
N ASN A 236 7.34 -7.53 -6.00
CA ASN A 236 6.94 -8.94 -6.06
C ASN A 236 7.26 -9.54 -7.45
N LYS A 237 6.98 -8.81 -8.53
CA LYS A 237 7.31 -9.26 -9.89
C LYS A 237 8.81 -9.42 -10.11
N VAL A 238 9.64 -8.46 -9.69
CA VAL A 238 11.10 -8.56 -9.81
C VAL A 238 11.63 -9.78 -9.07
N LEU A 239 11.13 -10.05 -7.86
CA LEU A 239 11.62 -11.15 -7.03
C LEU A 239 11.11 -12.51 -7.51
N HIS A 240 9.89 -12.55 -8.03
CA HIS A 240 9.31 -13.77 -8.61
C HIS A 240 9.98 -14.16 -9.94
N ASP A 241 10.20 -13.20 -10.84
CA ASP A 241 10.86 -13.47 -12.13
C ASP A 241 12.32 -13.96 -11.93
N TYR A 242 12.89 -13.74 -10.74
CA TYR A 242 14.27 -14.07 -10.39
C TYR A 242 14.34 -14.74 -9.01
N PRO A 243 13.82 -15.98 -8.88
CA PRO A 243 13.89 -16.71 -7.63
C PRO A 243 15.36 -16.91 -7.29
N SER A 244 15.77 -16.26 -6.23
CA SER A 244 17.17 -15.98 -5.93
C SER A 244 18.01 -17.26 -5.86
N LYS A 245 18.83 -17.51 -6.88
CA LYS A 245 19.89 -18.53 -6.87
C LYS A 245 21.23 -17.98 -6.41
N TYR A 246 21.31 -16.68 -6.15
CA TYR A 246 22.52 -16.05 -5.63
C TYR A 246 22.56 -16.17 -4.12
N ILE A 247 23.28 -17.17 -3.64
CA ILE A 247 23.65 -17.29 -2.22
C ILE A 247 25.04 -16.68 -2.00
N CYS A 248 25.95 -16.88 -2.94
CA CYS A 248 27.30 -16.32 -2.96
C CYS A 248 27.86 -16.24 -4.40
N GLY A 249 28.78 -15.31 -4.68
CA GLY A 249 29.40 -15.11 -6.00
C GLY A 249 30.05 -13.73 -6.15
N GLU A 250 30.41 -13.36 -7.38
CA GLU A 250 31.00 -12.04 -7.69
C GLU A 250 30.10 -11.14 -8.55
N HIS A 251 29.01 -11.71 -9.10
CA HIS A 251 28.05 -11.01 -9.94
C HIS A 251 26.62 -11.38 -9.53
N PHE A 252 25.75 -10.39 -9.43
CA PHE A 252 24.33 -10.63 -9.23
C PHE A 252 23.65 -11.04 -10.54
N ILE A 253 22.71 -11.99 -10.47
CA ILE A 253 21.95 -12.49 -11.63
C ILE A 253 21.09 -11.38 -12.29
N VAL A 254 20.92 -10.26 -11.60
CA VAL A 254 19.97 -9.18 -11.91
C VAL A 254 20.62 -7.89 -12.43
N GLU A 255 21.95 -7.85 -12.59
CA GLU A 255 22.72 -6.64 -12.97
C GLU A 255 22.21 -5.96 -14.26
N ASP A 256 21.68 -6.73 -15.21
CA ASP A 256 21.21 -6.24 -16.52
C ASP A 256 19.68 -6.32 -16.72
N ASN A 257 18.89 -6.39 -15.63
CA ASN A 257 17.44 -6.58 -15.74
C ASN A 257 16.68 -5.25 -16.01
N PRO A 258 16.04 -5.07 -17.18
CA PRO A 258 15.31 -3.83 -17.50
C PRO A 258 14.11 -3.58 -16.58
N LEU A 259 13.49 -4.63 -16.02
CA LEU A 259 12.41 -4.47 -15.05
C LEU A 259 12.97 -3.90 -13.74
N MET A 260 14.09 -4.43 -13.24
CA MET A 260 14.70 -3.94 -12.00
C MET A 260 15.07 -2.46 -12.09
N GLU A 261 15.62 -2.02 -13.23
CA GLU A 261 15.91 -0.59 -13.46
C GLU A 261 14.64 0.27 -13.40
N LYS A 262 13.53 -0.17 -14.01
CA LYS A 262 12.24 0.52 -13.94
C LYS A 262 11.72 0.61 -12.51
N VAL A 263 11.77 -0.49 -11.75
CA VAL A 263 11.32 -0.53 -10.36
C VAL A 263 12.21 0.33 -9.46
N PHE A 264 13.53 0.31 -9.66
CA PHE A 264 14.48 1.16 -8.94
C PHE A 264 14.19 2.65 -9.18
N ASN A 265 13.95 3.05 -10.43
CA ASN A 265 13.60 4.44 -10.76
C ASN A 265 12.25 4.85 -10.14
N LEU A 266 11.25 3.97 -10.19
CA LEU A 266 9.94 4.18 -9.57
C LEU A 266 10.08 4.39 -8.05
N LEU A 267 10.82 3.51 -7.37
CA LEU A 267 11.14 3.61 -5.96
C LEU A 267 11.88 4.90 -5.62
N GLY A 268 12.84 5.32 -6.46
CA GLY A 268 13.57 6.57 -6.26
C GLY A 268 12.66 7.80 -6.23
N LEU A 269 11.67 7.89 -7.14
CA LEU A 269 10.68 8.97 -7.13
C LEU A 269 9.84 8.95 -5.85
N TYR A 270 9.37 7.77 -5.45
CA TYR A 270 8.55 7.59 -4.25
C TYR A 270 9.29 7.91 -2.95
N VAL A 271 10.47 7.33 -2.75
CA VAL A 271 11.28 7.50 -1.54
C VAL A 271 11.76 8.95 -1.42
N SER A 272 12.25 9.55 -2.51
CA SER A 272 12.73 10.94 -2.47
C SER A 272 11.63 11.94 -2.14
N LYS A 273 10.40 11.72 -2.61
CA LYS A 273 9.26 12.60 -2.28
C LYS A 273 8.89 12.54 -0.80
N LEU A 274 8.99 11.37 -0.17
CA LEU A 274 8.37 11.10 1.13
C LEU A 274 9.35 11.09 2.31
N SER A 275 10.66 10.94 2.06
CA SER A 275 11.68 10.80 3.11
C SER A 275 11.79 11.99 4.07
N ASP A 276 11.46 13.19 3.61
CA ASP A 276 11.50 14.43 4.40
C ASP A 276 10.11 14.90 4.89
N THR A 277 9.15 13.98 4.92
CA THR A 277 7.75 14.26 5.27
C THR A 277 7.36 13.63 6.61
N GLU A 278 6.13 13.89 7.07
CA GLU A 278 5.63 13.28 8.31
C GLU A 278 5.30 11.78 8.13
N ILE A 279 5.25 11.27 6.89
CA ILE A 279 4.95 9.86 6.60
C ILE A 279 6.20 9.03 6.27
N LYS A 280 7.40 9.57 6.49
CA LYS A 280 8.67 8.92 6.17
C LYS A 280 8.85 7.53 6.80
N ASP A 281 8.26 7.29 7.97
CA ASP A 281 8.40 6.02 8.69
C ASP A 281 7.51 4.92 8.06
N SER A 282 6.39 5.33 7.46
CA SER A 282 5.45 4.44 6.74
C SER A 282 6.00 3.87 5.42
N ILE A 283 7.15 4.39 4.94
CA ILE A 283 7.78 3.96 3.68
C ILE A 283 9.06 3.15 3.88
N SER A 284 9.31 2.67 5.10
CA SER A 284 10.50 1.88 5.45
C SER A 284 10.70 0.67 4.53
N HIS A 285 9.61 -0.01 4.16
CA HIS A 285 9.61 -1.12 3.20
C HIS A 285 10.18 -0.71 1.83
N GLN A 286 9.63 0.35 1.25
CA GLN A 286 10.03 0.85 -0.06
C GLN A 286 11.45 1.42 -0.01
N LYS A 287 11.84 2.04 1.10
CA LYS A 287 13.21 2.53 1.32
C LYS A 287 14.23 1.39 1.34
N PHE A 288 13.92 0.29 2.03
CA PHE A 288 14.77 -0.91 2.02
C PHE A 288 14.99 -1.40 0.59
N TYR A 289 13.92 -1.58 -0.19
CA TYR A 289 14.02 -2.08 -1.57
C TYR A 289 14.68 -1.09 -2.54
N TYR A 290 14.50 0.21 -2.33
CA TYR A 290 15.22 1.23 -3.09
C TYR A 290 16.73 1.06 -2.93
N ASN A 291 17.20 0.91 -1.68
CA ASN A 291 18.61 0.75 -1.41
C ASN A 291 19.10 -0.64 -1.87
N TYR A 292 18.34 -1.71 -1.63
CA TYR A 292 18.66 -3.06 -2.08
C TYR A 292 18.84 -3.14 -3.60
N PHE A 293 17.86 -2.70 -4.39
CA PHE A 293 17.99 -2.68 -5.86
C PHE A 293 19.07 -1.70 -6.33
N GLY A 294 19.23 -0.56 -5.67
CA GLY A 294 20.32 0.37 -5.95
C GLY A 294 21.70 -0.27 -5.80
N TYR A 295 21.89 -1.07 -4.74
CA TYR A 295 23.12 -1.84 -4.56
C TYR A 295 23.28 -2.92 -5.63
N LEU A 296 22.25 -3.71 -5.91
CA LEU A 296 22.31 -4.78 -6.92
C LEU A 296 22.66 -4.26 -8.33
N LEU A 297 22.12 -3.10 -8.71
CA LEU A 297 22.35 -2.49 -10.02
C LEU A 297 23.70 -1.79 -10.15
N THR A 298 24.29 -1.31 -9.04
CA THR A 298 25.43 -0.38 -9.10
C THR A 298 26.64 -0.78 -8.28
N ASN A 299 26.48 -1.70 -7.33
CA ASN A 299 27.49 -2.10 -6.33
C ASN A 299 28.11 -0.91 -5.56
N LYS A 300 27.37 0.20 -5.42
CA LYS A 300 27.88 1.40 -4.74
C LYS A 300 27.77 1.28 -3.22
N GLU A 301 28.81 1.73 -2.55
CA GLU A 301 28.94 1.64 -1.08
C GLU A 301 27.86 2.43 -0.32
N ASN A 302 27.35 3.54 -0.86
CA ASN A 302 26.31 4.33 -0.20
C ASN A 302 25.03 3.51 0.02
N TYR A 303 24.58 2.76 -0.99
CA TYR A 303 23.40 1.89 -0.85
C TYR A 303 23.62 0.79 0.18
N TYR A 304 24.83 0.22 0.26
CA TYR A 304 25.16 -0.77 1.29
C TYR A 304 25.04 -0.18 2.71
N GLN A 305 25.59 1.02 2.94
CA GLN A 305 25.51 1.70 4.23
C GLN A 305 24.05 2.03 4.61
N ASP A 306 23.25 2.45 3.63
CA ASP A 306 21.83 2.75 3.85
C ASP A 306 21.03 1.49 4.21
N ILE A 307 21.24 0.36 3.53
CA ILE A 307 20.59 -0.92 3.86
C ILE A 307 20.99 -1.41 5.24
N LEU A 308 22.26 -1.28 5.62
CA LEU A 308 22.73 -1.67 6.95
C LEU A 308 21.94 -0.95 8.04
N ASN A 309 21.69 0.34 7.86
CA ASN A 309 20.86 1.12 8.76
C ASN A 309 19.38 0.72 8.68
N ASP A 310 18.82 0.56 7.48
CA ASP A 310 17.41 0.20 7.29
C ASP A 310 17.08 -1.19 7.88
N TYR A 311 17.94 -2.19 7.66
CA TYR A 311 17.78 -3.55 8.22
C TYR A 311 17.83 -3.54 9.76
N SER A 312 18.70 -2.74 10.35
CA SER A 312 18.84 -2.62 11.81
C SER A 312 17.60 -2.00 12.47
N ASN A 313 16.86 -1.15 11.73
CA ASN A 313 15.66 -0.46 12.20
C ASN A 313 14.35 -1.18 11.81
N THR A 314 14.43 -2.21 10.95
CA THR A 314 13.24 -2.98 10.55
C THR A 314 12.89 -3.96 11.67
N PRO A 315 11.66 -3.97 12.20
CA PRO A 315 11.25 -4.98 13.17
C PRO A 315 11.43 -6.36 12.55
N LYS A 316 12.30 -7.19 13.13
CA LYS A 316 12.62 -8.53 12.62
C LYS A 316 11.49 -9.49 12.96
N PRO A 317 10.65 -9.82 11.96
CA PRO A 317 10.35 -11.22 11.74
C PRO A 317 10.26 -11.66 10.26
N TYR A 318 10.65 -10.85 9.27
CA TYR A 318 10.45 -11.23 7.87
C TYR A 318 11.70 -11.79 7.19
N TRP A 319 11.58 -13.02 6.67
CA TRP A 319 12.65 -13.73 5.97
C TRP A 319 13.22 -12.91 4.81
N PHE A 320 12.37 -12.24 4.04
CA PHE A 320 12.79 -11.54 2.82
C PHE A 320 13.82 -10.43 3.08
N TYR A 321 13.67 -9.67 4.18
CA TYR A 321 14.64 -8.63 4.53
C TYR A 321 15.98 -9.26 4.93
N THR A 322 15.93 -10.29 5.77
CA THR A 322 17.12 -11.02 6.23
C THR A 322 17.85 -11.66 5.05
N PHE A 323 17.12 -12.33 4.18
CA PHE A 323 17.66 -12.98 3.00
C PHE A 323 18.32 -11.96 2.05
N SER A 324 17.60 -10.89 1.69
CA SER A 324 18.10 -9.81 0.82
C SER A 324 19.37 -9.18 1.41
N PHE A 325 19.40 -8.94 2.73
CA PHE A 325 20.57 -8.40 3.40
C PHE A 325 21.75 -9.37 3.41
N CYS A 326 21.50 -10.67 3.65
CA CYS A 326 22.52 -11.72 3.60
C CYS A 326 23.17 -11.83 2.22
N GLN A 327 22.39 -11.71 1.13
CA GLN A 327 22.96 -11.72 -0.23
C GLN A 327 23.99 -10.60 -0.43
N ILE A 328 23.72 -9.42 0.10
CA ILE A 328 24.62 -8.27 0.04
C ILE A 328 25.88 -8.52 0.88
N LEU A 329 25.73 -9.04 2.10
CA LEU A 329 26.86 -9.39 2.97
C LEU A 329 27.76 -10.44 2.29
N ASN A 330 27.18 -11.46 1.68
CA ASN A 330 27.90 -12.51 0.97
C ASN A 330 28.64 -11.98 -0.26
N HIS A 331 28.02 -11.06 -1.02
CA HIS A 331 28.71 -10.36 -2.10
C HIS A 331 29.92 -9.55 -1.60
N LYS A 332 29.84 -8.98 -0.39
CA LYS A 332 30.97 -8.30 0.28
C LYS A 332 31.93 -9.25 0.99
N LYS A 333 31.70 -10.57 0.94
CA LYS A 333 32.49 -11.61 1.63
C LYS A 333 32.42 -11.52 3.16
N ASP A 334 31.38 -10.89 3.71
CA ASP A 334 31.11 -10.81 5.15
C ASP A 334 30.21 -11.96 5.61
N TYR A 335 30.72 -13.18 5.46
CA TYR A 335 29.98 -14.42 5.71
C TYR A 335 29.63 -14.62 7.19
N VAL A 336 30.49 -14.14 8.09
CA VAL A 336 30.26 -14.24 9.55
C VAL A 336 29.01 -13.48 9.95
N LYS A 337 28.92 -12.21 9.52
CA LYS A 337 27.75 -11.38 9.80
C LYS A 337 26.50 -11.90 9.10
N SER A 338 26.63 -12.45 7.88
CA SER A 338 25.50 -13.10 7.21
C SER A 338 24.98 -14.28 8.02
N LEU A 339 25.86 -15.11 8.56
CA LEU A 339 25.47 -16.25 9.39
C LEU A 339 24.83 -15.80 10.72
N GLU A 340 25.36 -14.74 11.34
CA GLU A 340 24.75 -14.14 12.54
C GLU A 340 23.31 -13.69 12.29
N CYS A 341 23.04 -13.04 11.15
CA CYS A 341 21.68 -12.61 10.78
C CYS A 341 20.72 -13.80 10.59
N ILE A 342 21.20 -14.90 10.02
CA ILE A 342 20.41 -16.13 9.82
C ILE A 342 20.10 -16.80 11.15
N ILE A 343 21.09 -16.89 12.05
CA ILE A 343 20.91 -17.47 13.39
C ILE A 343 19.92 -16.63 14.21
N GLU A 344 20.03 -15.31 14.14
CA GLU A 344 19.10 -14.40 14.82
C GLU A 344 17.66 -14.58 14.29
N TYR A 345 17.49 -14.69 12.97
CA TYR A 345 16.19 -14.99 12.37
C TYR A 345 15.65 -16.35 12.81
N GLU A 346 16.49 -17.38 12.89
CA GLU A 346 16.09 -18.71 13.36
C GLU A 346 15.56 -18.67 14.81
N GLN A 347 16.22 -17.90 15.67
CA GLN A 347 15.85 -17.76 17.08
C GLN A 347 14.57 -16.95 17.28
N SER A 348 14.19 -16.12 16.29
CA SER A 348 13.03 -15.24 16.39
C SER A 348 11.73 -15.84 15.82
N GLN A 349 11.77 -17.01 15.17
CA GLN A 349 10.62 -17.57 14.43
C GLN A 349 10.15 -18.92 14.96
N ASP A 350 8.82 -19.11 14.96
CA ASP A 350 8.18 -20.40 15.25
C ASP A 350 8.14 -21.34 14.03
N VAL A 351 8.23 -20.82 12.80
CA VAL A 351 8.17 -21.60 11.54
C VAL A 351 9.23 -21.12 10.55
N LEU A 352 10.01 -22.06 10.01
CA LEU A 352 11.10 -21.81 9.06
C LEU A 352 10.77 -22.39 7.68
N SER A 353 11.12 -21.66 6.61
CA SER A 353 10.90 -22.10 5.22
C SER A 353 11.97 -23.09 4.75
N SER A 354 11.69 -23.87 3.70
CA SER A 354 12.69 -24.72 3.07
C SER A 354 13.87 -23.93 2.50
N GLU A 355 13.62 -22.71 2.02
CA GLU A 355 14.65 -21.79 1.52
C GLU A 355 15.62 -21.37 2.63
N PHE A 356 15.12 -21.07 3.83
CA PHE A 356 15.97 -20.76 4.99
C PHE A 356 17.03 -21.85 5.20
N PHE A 357 16.62 -23.13 5.18
CA PHE A 357 17.56 -24.23 5.36
C PHE A 357 18.57 -24.34 4.22
N ILE A 358 18.16 -24.12 2.97
CA ILE A 358 19.07 -24.12 1.81
C ILE A 358 20.13 -23.02 1.97
N VAL A 359 19.70 -21.80 2.30
CA VAL A 359 20.61 -20.65 2.46
C VAL A 359 21.56 -20.86 3.63
N LYS A 360 21.05 -21.33 4.78
CA LYS A 360 21.86 -21.67 5.94
C LYS A 360 22.90 -22.73 5.59
N SER A 361 22.50 -23.83 4.94
CA SER A 361 23.41 -24.90 4.54
C SER A 361 24.48 -24.48 3.53
N ALA A 362 24.22 -23.45 2.71
CA ALA A 362 25.20 -22.94 1.76
C ALA A 362 26.21 -21.94 2.37
N LEU A 363 25.96 -21.49 3.61
CA LEU A 363 26.86 -20.60 4.36
C LEU A 363 27.72 -21.31 5.41
N PHE A 364 27.38 -22.54 5.76
CA PHE A 364 28.22 -23.49 6.52
C PHE A 364 29.06 -24.33 5.56
#